data_AF-A0A2E6N2T2-F1
#
_entry.id   AF-A0A2E6N2T2-F1
#
_cell.length_a   1.000
_cell.length_b   1.000
_cell.length_c   1.000
_cell.angle_alpha   90.00
_cell.angle_beta   90.00
_cell.angle_gamma   90.00
#
_symmetry.space_group_name_H-M   'P 1'
#
loop_
_entity.id
_entity.type
_entity.pdbx_description
1 polymer ?
#
loop_
_entity_poly.entity_id
_entity_poly.type
_entity_poly.pdbx_seq_one_letter_code
_entity_poly.pdbx_strand_id
1 'polypeptide(L)'
;MQKRSNFHFTYPINIGELDLATMVSMYRSRGEPRKSTPSNYFSCALSHEILKEGKFWFGLYYSQKIWDELITKGSEGYPITETEFRVLGSVYSSEDEPPHREYIERHSRVVDKLSYLIVNDLRGFGFLVEDDSGYLRITPRGERALHGIARRMYGKRFLPEMIDHTPKTEVPKIEEAQRRHQDQGNLFK
;
A
#
# COMPACT_ATOMS: atom_id res chain seq x y z
N MET A 1 18.09 3.88 -1.32
CA MET A 1 17.75 4.32 -2.70
C MET A 1 16.63 5.36 -2.65
N GLN A 2 16.51 6.30 -3.60
CA GLN A 2 15.48 7.36 -3.55
C GLN A 2 14.23 7.01 -4.39
N LYS A 3 13.04 7.10 -3.77
CA LYS A 3 11.74 6.98 -4.45
C LYS A 3 11.56 8.11 -5.47
N ARG A 4 11.16 7.76 -6.70
CA ARG A 4 11.01 8.71 -7.81
C ARG A 4 9.57 9.12 -8.06
N SER A 5 8.60 8.30 -7.67
CA SER A 5 7.18 8.55 -7.95
C SER A 5 6.29 8.04 -6.83
N ASN A 6 5.28 8.83 -6.48
CA ASN A 6 4.15 8.46 -5.63
C ASN A 6 2.90 8.09 -6.45
N PHE A 7 3.04 7.90 -7.76
CA PHE A 7 1.95 7.52 -8.64
C PHE A 7 1.68 6.00 -8.50
N HIS A 8 0.97 5.61 -7.44
CA HIS A 8 0.51 4.25 -7.19
C HIS A 8 -0.72 4.30 -6.27
N PHE A 9 -1.42 3.18 -6.07
CA PHE A 9 -2.53 3.15 -5.13
C PHE A 9 -2.04 3.39 -3.70
N THR A 10 -2.86 4.04 -2.89
CA THR A 10 -2.57 4.33 -1.49
C THR A 10 -3.77 4.03 -0.62
N TYR A 11 -3.55 3.52 0.58
CA TYR A 11 -4.59 3.48 1.62
C TYR A 11 -4.82 4.88 2.20
N PRO A 12 -6.05 5.21 2.62
CA PRO A 12 -6.29 6.38 3.46
C PRO A 12 -5.44 6.35 4.74
N ILE A 13 -4.98 7.51 5.19
CA ILE A 13 -4.10 7.63 6.37
C ILE A 13 -4.74 7.08 7.65
N ASN A 14 -6.07 7.18 7.76
CA ASN A 14 -6.85 6.75 8.91
C ASN A 14 -7.52 5.38 8.69
N ILE A 15 -7.03 4.58 7.72
CA ILE A 15 -7.59 3.25 7.43
C ILE A 15 -7.72 2.39 8.69
N GLY A 16 -6.82 2.56 9.65
CA GLY A 16 -6.82 1.84 10.94
C GLY A 16 -8.07 2.06 11.81
N GLU A 17 -8.84 3.12 11.58
CA GLU A 17 -10.07 3.41 12.32
C GLU A 17 -11.24 2.51 11.91
N LEU A 18 -11.21 1.95 10.69
CA LEU A 18 -12.29 1.11 10.17
C LEU A 18 -12.34 -0.24 10.88
N ASP A 19 -13.52 -0.74 11.22
CA ASP A 19 -13.66 -2.10 11.72
C ASP A 19 -13.33 -3.15 10.62
N LEU A 20 -13.05 -4.39 11.05
CA LEU A 20 -12.66 -5.47 10.14
C LEU A 20 -13.75 -5.77 9.09
N ALA A 21 -15.03 -5.75 9.47
CA ALA A 21 -16.12 -6.08 8.55
C ALA A 21 -16.23 -5.02 7.43
N THR A 22 -16.08 -3.74 7.79
CA THR A 22 -16.01 -2.64 6.84
C THR A 22 -14.81 -2.78 5.90
N MET A 23 -13.61 -3.07 6.42
CA MET A 23 -12.43 -3.30 5.58
C MET A 23 -12.62 -4.45 4.59
N VAL A 24 -13.17 -5.58 5.06
CA VAL A 24 -13.46 -6.75 4.21
C VAL A 24 -14.44 -6.38 3.10
N SER A 25 -15.51 -5.66 3.44
CA SER A 25 -16.49 -5.18 2.45
C SER A 25 -15.83 -4.27 1.41
N MET A 26 -15.00 -3.32 1.85
CA MET A 26 -14.29 -2.41 0.95
C MET A 26 -13.33 -3.16 0.01
N TYR A 27 -12.56 -4.14 0.50
CA TYR A 27 -11.69 -4.99 -0.34
C TYR A 27 -12.47 -5.72 -1.43
N ARG A 28 -13.62 -6.32 -1.08
CA ARG A 28 -14.45 -7.04 -2.04
C ARG A 28 -14.97 -6.13 -3.15
N SER A 29 -15.30 -4.88 -2.80
CA SER A 29 -15.78 -3.87 -3.75
C SER A 29 -14.68 -3.08 -4.47
N ARG A 30 -13.40 -3.45 -4.33
CA ARG A 30 -12.29 -2.73 -4.98
C ARG A 30 -12.48 -2.71 -6.50
N GLY A 31 -12.31 -1.54 -7.10
CA GLY A 31 -12.44 -1.38 -8.56
C GLY A 31 -13.85 -1.58 -9.09
N GLU A 32 -14.87 -1.69 -8.23
CA GLU A 32 -16.26 -1.62 -8.68
C GLU A 32 -16.59 -0.18 -9.11
N PRO A 33 -17.28 0.00 -10.24
CA PRO A 33 -17.75 1.33 -10.65
C PRO A 33 -18.87 1.79 -9.74
N ARG A 34 -18.75 3.00 -9.20
CA ARG A 34 -19.79 3.65 -8.39
C ARG A 34 -20.26 4.92 -9.08
N LYS A 35 -21.57 5.00 -9.29
CA LYS A 35 -22.24 6.20 -9.83
C LYS A 35 -22.58 7.15 -8.69
N SER A 36 -22.37 8.44 -8.95
CA SER A 36 -22.71 9.48 -8.00
C SER A 36 -24.24 9.63 -7.93
N THR A 37 -24.79 9.75 -6.73
CA THR A 37 -26.22 10.04 -6.57
C THR A 37 -26.49 11.50 -6.97
N PRO A 38 -27.69 11.85 -7.43
CA PRO A 38 -28.07 13.26 -7.55
C PRO A 38 -27.75 13.99 -6.22
N SER A 39 -27.17 15.20 -6.29
CA SER A 39 -26.63 16.02 -5.17
C SER A 39 -25.28 15.64 -4.56
N ASN A 40 -24.75 14.45 -4.82
CA ASN A 40 -23.40 14.08 -4.39
C ASN A 40 -22.51 13.87 -5.61
N TYR A 41 -21.30 14.41 -5.58
CA TYR A 41 -20.31 14.14 -6.61
C TYR A 41 -19.05 13.57 -5.98
N PHE A 42 -18.38 12.68 -6.70
CA PHE A 42 -17.05 12.23 -6.32
C PHE A 42 -16.01 13.09 -7.03
N SER A 43 -14.87 13.30 -6.40
CA SER A 43 -13.68 13.82 -7.07
C SER A 43 -12.67 12.69 -7.26
N CYS A 44 -11.99 12.66 -8.41
CA CYS A 44 -10.85 11.77 -8.61
C CYS A 44 -9.76 12.08 -7.58
N ALA A 45 -9.24 11.07 -6.89
CA ALA A 45 -8.25 11.23 -5.83
C ALA A 45 -6.89 11.77 -6.34
N LEU A 46 -6.60 11.66 -7.64
CA LEU A 46 -5.36 12.16 -8.25
C LEU A 46 -5.56 13.35 -9.18
N SER A 47 -6.53 13.29 -10.12
CA SER A 47 -6.75 14.40 -11.06
C SER A 47 -7.59 15.53 -10.46
N HIS A 48 -8.27 15.27 -9.34
CA HIS A 48 -9.24 16.18 -8.72
C HIS A 48 -10.43 16.59 -9.61
N GLU A 49 -10.61 15.90 -10.74
CA GLU A 49 -11.76 16.09 -11.62
C GLU A 49 -13.04 15.55 -10.97
N ILE A 50 -14.15 16.25 -11.20
CA ILE A 50 -15.47 15.81 -10.75
C ILE A 50 -15.93 14.62 -11.60
N LEU A 51 -16.37 13.56 -10.94
CA LEU A 51 -16.78 12.29 -11.54
C LEU A 51 -18.29 12.06 -11.35
N LYS A 52 -18.97 11.70 -12.45
CA LYS A 52 -20.31 11.10 -12.40
C LYS A 52 -20.26 9.60 -12.07
N GLU A 53 -19.16 8.95 -12.43
CA GLU A 53 -18.88 7.56 -12.14
C GLU A 53 -17.38 7.39 -11.91
N GLY A 54 -17.01 6.62 -10.87
CA GLY A 54 -15.62 6.38 -10.52
C GLY A 54 -15.39 4.99 -9.95
N LYS A 55 -14.17 4.48 -10.11
CA LYS A 55 -13.69 3.23 -9.53
C LYS A 55 -13.37 3.44 -8.06
N PHE A 56 -13.90 2.57 -7.21
CA PHE A 56 -13.77 2.68 -5.76
C PHE A 56 -12.52 1.98 -5.20
N TRP A 57 -11.86 2.63 -4.25
CA TRP A 57 -10.75 2.08 -3.46
C TRP A 57 -10.71 2.71 -2.07
N PHE A 58 -11.22 2.01 -1.06
CA PHE A 58 -11.20 2.44 0.35
C PHE A 58 -11.64 3.90 0.58
N GLY A 59 -12.79 4.29 0.03
CA GLY A 59 -13.31 5.67 0.14
C GLY A 59 -12.71 6.66 -0.86
N LEU A 60 -11.64 6.28 -1.57
CA LEU A 60 -11.10 7.04 -2.69
C LEU A 60 -11.80 6.63 -3.98
N TYR A 61 -11.92 7.59 -4.89
CA TYR A 61 -12.53 7.40 -6.20
C TYR A 61 -11.52 7.78 -7.28
N TYR A 62 -11.48 6.99 -8.34
CA TYR A 62 -10.60 7.21 -9.49
C TYR A 62 -11.42 7.21 -10.77
N SER A 63 -11.06 8.06 -11.74
CA SER A 63 -11.57 7.89 -13.09
C SER A 63 -11.05 6.56 -13.67
N GLN A 64 -11.77 5.98 -14.62
CA GLN A 64 -11.34 4.75 -15.30
C GLN A 64 -9.92 4.89 -15.86
N LYS A 65 -9.64 6.03 -16.52
CA LYS A 65 -8.32 6.34 -17.07
C LYS A 65 -7.22 6.29 -16.02
N ILE A 66 -7.40 6.98 -14.89
CA ILE A 66 -6.40 7.02 -13.82
C ILE A 66 -6.25 5.64 -13.17
N TRP A 67 -7.35 4.92 -12.96
CA TRP A 67 -7.30 3.56 -12.42
C TRP A 67 -6.42 2.66 -13.29
N ASP A 68 -6.65 2.66 -14.60
CA ASP A 68 -5.90 1.84 -15.56
C ASP A 68 -4.41 2.25 -15.62
N GLU A 69 -4.12 3.54 -15.53
CA GLU A 69 -2.74 4.06 -15.45
C GLU A 69 -2.04 3.63 -14.14
N LEU A 70 -2.75 3.56 -13.02
CA LEU A 70 -2.24 3.15 -11.71
C LEU A 70 -2.04 1.64 -11.58
N ILE A 71 -2.71 0.82 -12.38
CA ILE A 71 -2.43 -0.62 -12.44
C ILE A 71 -1.04 -0.84 -13.03
N THR A 72 -0.22 -1.61 -12.33
CA THR A 72 1.16 -1.89 -12.73
C THR A 72 1.23 -3.10 -13.64
N LYS A 73 2.17 -3.10 -14.60
CA LYS A 73 2.42 -4.28 -15.44
C LYS A 73 2.75 -5.49 -14.56
N GLY A 74 2.08 -6.61 -14.80
CA GLY A 74 2.28 -7.85 -14.03
C GLY A 74 1.41 -7.97 -12.77
N SER A 75 0.66 -6.94 -12.37
CA SER A 75 -0.29 -7.06 -11.25
C SER A 75 -1.66 -7.62 -11.66
N GLU A 76 -1.91 -7.85 -12.96
CA GLU A 76 -3.15 -8.46 -13.45
C GLU A 76 -4.43 -7.76 -12.94
N GLY A 77 -4.40 -6.42 -12.90
CA GLY A 77 -5.54 -5.63 -12.41
C GLY A 77 -5.61 -5.49 -10.89
N TYR A 78 -4.68 -6.10 -10.15
CA TYR A 78 -4.57 -5.92 -8.71
C TYR A 78 -3.98 -4.53 -8.36
N PRO A 79 -4.66 -3.74 -7.50
CA PRO A 79 -4.13 -2.47 -6.99
C PRO A 79 -3.00 -2.71 -5.98
N ILE A 80 -1.75 -2.47 -6.37
CA ILE A 80 -0.59 -2.60 -5.48
C ILE A 80 -0.28 -1.25 -4.85
N THR A 81 -0.31 -1.18 -3.52
CA THR A 81 0.16 -0.02 -2.75
C THR A 81 1.59 -0.22 -2.27
N GLU A 82 2.13 0.78 -1.56
CA GLU A 82 3.42 0.67 -0.90
C GLU A 82 3.45 -0.45 0.17
N THR A 83 2.32 -0.79 0.78
CA THR A 83 2.25 -1.87 1.76
C THR A 83 2.39 -3.23 1.10
N GLU A 84 1.65 -3.51 0.01
CA GLU A 84 1.82 -4.77 -0.74
C GLU A 84 3.20 -4.88 -1.35
N PHE A 85 3.77 -3.76 -1.82
CA PHE A 85 5.16 -3.71 -2.26
C PHE A 85 6.14 -4.19 -1.17
N ARG A 86 5.97 -3.72 0.07
CA ARG A 86 6.81 -4.14 1.20
C ARG A 86 6.59 -5.61 1.56
N VAL A 87 5.35 -6.09 1.59
CA VAL A 87 5.03 -7.49 1.88
C VAL A 87 5.66 -8.41 0.83
N LEU A 88 5.41 -8.17 -0.46
CA LEU A 88 5.99 -8.94 -1.56
C LEU A 88 7.52 -8.88 -1.55
N GLY A 89 8.08 -7.69 -1.34
CA GLY A 89 9.53 -7.49 -1.27
C GLY A 89 10.18 -8.23 -0.10
N SER A 90 9.52 -8.28 1.06
CA SER A 90 10.05 -8.96 2.26
C SER A 90 10.09 -10.48 2.06
N VAL A 91 9.04 -11.04 1.47
CA VAL A 91 8.99 -12.46 1.10
C VAL A 91 10.01 -12.78 0.00
N TYR A 92 10.12 -11.94 -1.04
CA TYR A 92 11.09 -12.12 -2.12
C TYR A 92 12.55 -12.05 -1.64
N SER A 93 12.86 -11.16 -0.71
CA SER A 93 14.22 -10.99 -0.19
C SER A 93 14.67 -12.11 0.75
N SER A 94 13.74 -12.96 1.17
CA SER A 94 13.95 -14.04 2.13
C SER A 94 13.67 -15.41 1.47
N GLU A 95 14.00 -15.57 0.19
CA GLU A 95 13.67 -16.81 -0.55
C GLU A 95 14.43 -18.04 -0.03
N ASP A 96 15.67 -17.84 0.45
CA ASP A 96 16.51 -18.87 1.06
C ASP A 96 15.93 -19.38 2.39
N GLU A 97 15.38 -18.47 3.21
CA GLU A 97 14.70 -18.77 4.47
C GLU A 97 13.33 -18.07 4.50
N PRO A 98 12.28 -18.72 3.96
CA PRO A 98 10.96 -18.13 3.85
C PRO A 98 10.45 -17.63 5.20
N PRO A 99 9.85 -16.43 5.26
CA PRO A 99 9.34 -15.89 6.50
C PRO A 99 8.00 -16.53 6.86
N HIS A 100 7.79 -16.78 8.15
CA HIS A 100 6.47 -17.15 8.65
C HIS A 100 5.49 -15.98 8.45
N ARG A 101 4.23 -16.29 8.15
CA ARG A 101 3.16 -15.30 7.93
C ARG A 101 3.07 -14.24 9.03
N GLU A 102 3.13 -14.68 10.28
CA GLU A 102 3.05 -13.80 11.44
C GLU A 102 4.17 -12.76 11.46
N TYR A 103 5.37 -13.11 11.01
CA TYR A 103 6.48 -12.17 10.87
C TYR A 103 6.14 -11.09 9.84
N ILE A 104 5.63 -11.47 8.67
CA ILE A 104 5.24 -10.54 7.62
C ILE A 104 4.13 -9.59 8.06
N GLU A 105 3.09 -10.13 8.72
CA GLU A 105 1.96 -9.33 9.19
C GLU A 105 2.41 -8.25 10.18
N ARG A 106 3.27 -8.59 11.15
CA ARG A 106 3.82 -7.65 12.15
C ARG A 106 4.74 -6.59 11.56
N HIS A 107 5.43 -6.87 10.45
CA HIS A 107 6.39 -5.95 9.84
C HIS A 107 5.84 -5.18 8.63
N SER A 108 4.55 -5.36 8.30
CA SER A 108 3.88 -4.71 7.17
C SER A 108 3.65 -3.20 7.34
N ARG A 109 3.87 -2.63 8.54
CA ARG A 109 3.67 -1.21 8.89
C ARG A 109 2.23 -0.72 8.71
N VAL A 110 1.27 -1.61 8.87
CA VAL A 110 -0.16 -1.29 8.95
C VAL A 110 -0.78 -1.99 10.16
N VAL A 111 -2.01 -1.65 10.51
CA VAL A 111 -2.75 -2.32 11.59
C VAL A 111 -2.96 -3.81 11.28
N ASP A 112 -2.95 -4.67 12.30
CA ASP A 112 -2.99 -6.14 12.18
C ASP A 112 -4.15 -6.65 11.32
N LYS A 113 -5.33 -6.06 11.48
CA LYS A 113 -6.51 -6.40 10.65
C LYS A 113 -6.27 -6.16 9.16
N LEU A 114 -5.55 -5.09 8.80
CA LEU A 114 -5.24 -4.77 7.41
C LEU A 114 -4.11 -5.68 6.90
N SER A 115 -3.08 -5.94 7.70
CA SER A 115 -1.99 -6.84 7.28
C SER A 115 -2.51 -8.25 6.99
N TYR A 116 -3.41 -8.76 7.83
CA TYR A 116 -4.09 -10.04 7.61
C TYR A 116 -4.85 -10.10 6.29
N LEU A 117 -5.60 -9.03 5.98
CA LEU A 117 -6.35 -8.93 4.72
C LEU A 117 -5.41 -8.86 3.50
N ILE A 118 -4.34 -8.08 3.60
CA ILE A 118 -3.33 -7.97 2.54
C ILE A 118 -2.72 -9.33 2.22
N VAL A 119 -2.22 -10.06 3.23
CA VAL A 119 -1.58 -11.36 3.00
C VAL A 119 -2.58 -12.36 2.39
N ASN A 120 -3.81 -12.39 2.89
CA ASN A 120 -4.86 -13.24 2.33
C ASN A 120 -5.19 -12.91 0.87
N ASP A 121 -5.28 -11.64 0.54
CA ASP A 121 -5.64 -11.20 -0.81
C ASP A 121 -4.48 -11.48 -1.78
N LEU A 122 -3.23 -11.21 -1.37
CA LEU A 122 -2.04 -11.58 -2.17
C LEU A 122 -1.95 -13.09 -2.43
N ARG A 123 -2.36 -13.93 -1.46
CA ARG A 123 -2.51 -15.38 -1.68
C ARG A 123 -3.65 -15.72 -2.62
N GLY A 124 -4.82 -15.11 -2.44
CA GLY A 124 -6.00 -15.32 -3.28
C GLY A 124 -5.76 -14.97 -4.76
N PHE A 125 -4.93 -13.96 -5.03
CA PHE A 125 -4.48 -13.61 -6.38
C PHE A 125 -3.29 -14.44 -6.89
N GLY A 126 -2.79 -15.38 -6.09
CA GLY A 126 -1.68 -16.25 -6.45
C GLY A 126 -0.33 -15.52 -6.55
N PHE A 127 -0.14 -14.39 -5.87
CA PHE A 127 1.16 -13.74 -5.75
C PHE A 127 2.04 -14.38 -4.68
N LEU A 128 1.41 -14.93 -3.65
CA LEU A 128 2.05 -15.68 -2.57
C LEU A 128 1.47 -17.08 -2.49
N VAL A 129 2.29 -18.03 -2.04
CA VAL A 129 1.87 -19.35 -1.57
C VAL A 129 2.26 -19.46 -0.10
N GLU A 130 1.38 -20.03 0.70
CA GLU A 130 1.62 -20.34 2.11
C GLU A 130 1.60 -21.86 2.23
N ASP A 131 2.62 -22.44 2.86
CA ASP A 131 2.63 -23.87 3.16
C ASP A 131 1.80 -24.21 4.41
N ASP A 132 1.68 -25.51 4.70
CA ASP A 132 0.90 -25.99 5.84
C ASP A 132 1.46 -25.55 7.21
N SER A 133 2.71 -25.10 7.24
CA SER A 133 3.40 -24.59 8.43
C SER A 133 3.35 -23.06 8.55
N GLY A 134 2.66 -22.37 7.63
CA GLY A 134 2.48 -20.92 7.67
C GLY A 134 3.64 -20.11 7.06
N TYR A 135 4.57 -20.75 6.35
CA TYR A 135 5.67 -20.05 5.68
C TYR A 135 5.27 -19.56 4.29
N LEU A 136 5.64 -18.32 3.98
CA LEU A 136 5.25 -17.65 2.74
C LEU A 136 6.37 -17.70 1.70
N ARG A 137 6.03 -18.10 0.47
CA ARG A 137 6.90 -17.99 -0.71
C ARG A 137 6.24 -17.13 -1.77
N ILE A 138 7.04 -16.33 -2.45
CA ILE A 138 6.57 -15.55 -3.60
C ILE A 138 6.45 -16.46 -4.82
N THR A 139 5.42 -16.24 -5.63
CA THR A 139 5.25 -16.97 -6.89
C THR A 139 5.91 -16.21 -8.04
N PRO A 140 6.16 -16.84 -9.20
CA PRO A 140 6.61 -16.12 -10.40
C PRO A 140 5.65 -14.99 -10.82
N ARG A 141 4.35 -15.12 -10.49
CA ARG A 141 3.36 -14.07 -10.72
C ARG A 141 3.55 -12.91 -9.73
N GLY A 142 3.77 -13.21 -8.45
CA GLY A 142 4.09 -12.22 -7.42
C GLY A 142 5.38 -11.46 -7.71
N GLU A 143 6.41 -12.14 -8.21
CA GLU A 143 7.68 -11.51 -8.60
C GLU A 143 7.49 -10.52 -9.76
N ARG A 144 6.71 -10.90 -10.79
CA ARG A 144 6.36 -9.98 -11.90
C ARG A 144 5.62 -8.75 -11.39
N ALA A 145 4.67 -8.94 -10.48
CA ALA A 145 3.91 -7.86 -9.85
C ALA A 145 4.84 -6.93 -9.04
N LEU A 146 5.72 -7.49 -8.21
CA LEU A 146 6.72 -6.79 -7.41
C LEU A 146 7.65 -5.93 -8.28
N HIS A 147 8.20 -6.51 -9.35
CA HIS A 147 9.03 -5.77 -10.30
C HIS A 147 8.25 -4.70 -11.06
N GLY A 148 6.97 -4.94 -11.34
CA GLY A 148 6.07 -3.97 -11.96
C GLY A 148 5.92 -2.69 -11.13
N ILE A 149 5.58 -2.85 -9.84
CA ILE A 149 5.45 -1.71 -8.93
C ILE A 149 6.80 -1.06 -8.60
N ALA A 150 7.88 -1.83 -8.49
CA ALA A 150 9.22 -1.29 -8.26
C ALA A 150 9.64 -0.33 -9.40
N ARG A 151 9.38 -0.72 -10.66
CA ARG A 151 9.68 0.14 -11.82
C ARG A 151 8.87 1.42 -11.77
N ARG A 152 7.65 1.39 -11.25
CA ARG A 152 6.81 2.58 -11.10
C ARG A 152 7.34 3.51 -10.02
N MET A 153 7.62 2.98 -8.83
CA MET A 153 8.06 3.78 -7.69
C MET A 153 9.50 4.29 -7.84
N TYR A 154 10.37 3.51 -8.48
CA TYR A 154 11.82 3.73 -8.47
C TYR A 154 12.49 3.76 -9.85
N GLY A 155 11.77 3.43 -10.93
CA GLY A 155 12.34 3.35 -12.28
C GLY A 155 13.22 2.11 -12.54
N LYS A 156 13.27 1.16 -11.60
CA LYS A 156 14.13 -0.04 -11.67
C LYS A 156 13.38 -1.30 -11.24
N ARG A 157 13.92 -2.48 -11.56
CA ARG A 157 13.44 -3.74 -10.94
C ARG A 157 13.67 -3.69 -9.43
N PHE A 158 12.93 -4.51 -8.69
CA PHE A 158 13.04 -4.57 -7.24
C PHE A 158 14.47 -4.92 -6.79
N LEU A 159 14.88 -4.32 -5.69
CA LEU A 159 16.09 -4.64 -4.92
C LEU A 159 15.69 -4.64 -3.43
N PRO A 160 16.25 -5.52 -2.57
CA PRO A 160 15.90 -5.56 -1.15
C PRO A 160 16.04 -4.21 -0.43
N GLU A 161 17.07 -3.42 -0.78
CA GLU A 161 17.30 -2.07 -0.23
C GLU A 161 16.16 -1.05 -0.49
N MET A 162 15.17 -1.38 -1.33
CA MET A 162 14.00 -0.55 -1.59
C MET A 162 12.92 -0.63 -0.50
N ILE A 163 12.98 -1.66 0.35
CA ILE A 163 12.06 -1.85 1.50
C ILE A 163 12.75 -1.63 2.84
N ASP A 164 14.10 -1.73 2.88
CA ASP A 164 14.95 -1.40 4.03
C ASP A 164 15.10 0.12 4.24
N HIS A 165 13.97 0.80 4.39
CA HIS A 165 13.91 2.14 4.95
C HIS A 165 13.39 2.03 6.38
N THR A 166 14.07 1.24 7.21
CA THR A 166 14.20 1.59 8.62
C THR A 166 14.87 2.97 8.63
N PRO A 167 14.22 4.04 9.10
CA PRO A 167 14.96 5.25 9.36
C PRO A 167 16.11 4.82 10.27
N LYS A 168 17.37 5.05 9.84
CA LYS A 168 18.45 5.11 10.83
C LYS A 168 17.94 6.08 11.87
N THR A 169 17.81 5.64 13.11
CA THR A 169 17.57 6.55 14.21
C THR A 169 18.78 7.48 14.21
N GLU A 170 18.70 8.59 13.49
CA GLU A 170 19.58 9.72 13.74
C GLU A 170 19.21 10.12 15.16
N VAL A 171 20.03 9.66 16.11
CA VAL A 171 19.97 10.10 17.50
C VAL A 171 19.92 11.63 17.41
N PRO A 172 18.82 12.29 17.80
CA PRO A 172 18.73 13.72 17.66
C PRO A 172 19.89 14.33 18.42
N LYS A 173 20.75 15.07 17.71
CA LYS A 173 21.75 15.90 18.37
C LYS A 173 20.97 16.84 19.28
N ILE A 174 21.28 16.78 20.58
CA ILE A 174 20.57 17.45 21.68
C ILE A 174 20.32 18.95 21.42
N GLU A 175 21.12 19.57 20.55
CA GLU A 175 20.98 20.97 20.12
C GLU A 175 19.70 21.30 19.32
N GLU A 176 19.11 20.37 18.56
CA GLU A 176 17.94 20.68 17.71
C GLU A 176 16.59 20.61 18.47
N ALA A 177 16.53 19.84 19.56
CA ALA A 177 15.33 19.71 20.39
C ALA A 177 15.05 20.99 21.20
N GLN A 178 16.09 21.75 21.55
CA GLN A 178 15.94 22.99 22.33
C GLN A 178 15.39 24.16 21.51
N ARG A 179 15.65 24.21 20.18
CA ARG A 179 15.13 25.28 19.31
C ARG A 179 13.65 25.15 19.00
N ARG A 180 13.12 23.93 18.84
CA ARG A 180 11.71 23.71 18.47
C ARG A 180 10.71 24.04 19.58
N HIS A 181 11.15 24.09 20.83
CA HIS A 181 10.27 24.41 21.96
C HIS A 181 10.00 25.91 22.16
N GLN A 182 10.78 26.80 21.53
CA GLN A 182 10.58 28.25 21.68
C GLN A 182 9.58 28.86 20.67
N ASP A 183 9.33 28.21 19.54
CA ASP A 183 8.59 28.81 18.41
C ASP A 183 7.12 28.39 18.29
N GLN A 184 6.57 27.61 19.23
CA GLN A 184 5.14 27.30 19.22
C GLN A 184 4.34 28.35 20.00
N GLY A 185 4.08 29.47 19.34
CA GLY A 185 3.02 30.40 19.73
C GLY A 185 1.64 29.71 19.63
N ASN A 186 0.95 29.62 20.76
CA ASN A 186 -0.40 29.06 20.88
C ASN A 186 -1.38 29.76 19.92
N LEU A 187 -1.96 29.00 18.99
CA LEU A 187 -2.87 29.49 17.94
C LEU A 187 -4.35 29.19 18.21
N PHE A 188 -4.71 29.00 19.47
CA PHE A 188 -6.11 28.98 19.91
C PHE A 188 -6.29 29.93 21.10
N LYS A 189 -6.98 31.05 20.84
CA LYS A 189 -7.69 31.86 21.82
C LYS A 189 -9.17 31.83 21.47
#